data_AF-A0A4V1ZZK6-F1
#
_entry.id   AF-A0A4V1ZZK6-F1
#
_cell.length_a   1.000
_cell.length_b   1.000
_cell.length_c   1.000
_cell.angle_alpha   90.00
_cell.angle_beta   90.00
_cell.angle_gamma   90.00
#
_symmetry.space_group_name_H-M   'P 1'
#
loop_
_entity.id
_entity.type
_entity.pdbx_description
1 polymer ?
#
loop_
_entity_poly.entity_id
_entity_poly.type
_entity_poly.pdbx_seq_one_letter_code
_entity_poly.pdbx_strand_id
1 'polypeptide(L)'
;MTQPSWFQRFLLPGLAFKGVVIGGGYATGRELAEFFLPSGPQGGLWGMVLAMLIWSAVCAATFAFAHLTRSYDYRSFFQKLLGPGWIAFE
;
A
#
# COMPACT_ATOMS: atom_id res chain seq x y z
N MET A 1 11.83 -7.67 -26.05
CA MET A 1 11.21 -7.09 -24.84
C MET A 1 12.33 -6.49 -24.01
N THR A 2 12.32 -5.18 -23.78
CA THR A 2 13.31 -4.50 -22.94
C THR A 2 13.13 -4.92 -21.48
N GLN A 3 14.23 -5.30 -20.82
CA GLN A 3 14.20 -5.66 -19.40
C GLN A 3 13.89 -4.41 -18.56
N PRO A 4 13.04 -4.51 -17.54
CA PRO A 4 12.77 -3.39 -16.65
C PRO A 4 14.05 -2.95 -15.92
N SER A 5 14.26 -1.64 -15.86
CA SER A 5 15.39 -1.07 -15.11
C SER A 5 15.25 -1.32 -13.61
N TRP A 6 16.35 -1.17 -12.85
CA TRP A 6 16.31 -1.24 -11.38
C TRP A 6 15.25 -0.29 -10.79
N PHE A 7 15.13 0.91 -11.33
CA PHE A 7 14.11 1.89 -10.94
C PHE A 7 12.69 1.35 -11.16
N GLN A 8 12.41 0.84 -12.36
CA GLN A 8 11.10 0.29 -12.71
C GLN A 8 10.74 -0.93 -11.88
N ARG A 9 11.73 -1.74 -11.50
CA ARG A 9 11.52 -2.97 -10.75
C ARG A 9 11.31 -2.74 -9.26
N PHE A 10 12.02 -1.79 -8.65
CA PHE A 10 12.04 -1.64 -7.20
C PHE A 10 11.43 -0.33 -6.67
N LEU A 11 11.68 0.80 -7.33
CA LEU A 11 11.24 2.11 -6.84
C LEU A 11 9.85 2.48 -7.36
N LEU A 12 9.62 2.31 -8.65
CA LEU A 12 8.39 2.74 -9.31
C LEU A 12 7.12 2.13 -8.69
N PRO A 13 7.07 0.81 -8.35
CA PRO A 13 5.87 0.23 -7.74
C PRO A 13 5.58 0.82 -6.36
N GLY A 14 6.62 1.05 -5.54
CA GLY A 14 6.47 1.65 -4.21
C GLY A 14 6.02 3.11 -4.27
N LEU A 15 6.53 3.88 -5.22
CA LEU A 15 6.11 5.27 -5.46
C LEU A 15 4.65 5.35 -5.93
N ALA A 16 4.25 4.46 -6.84
CA ALA A 16 2.87 4.35 -7.30
C ALA A 16 1.93 4.00 -6.12
N PHE A 17 2.30 3.00 -5.32
CA PHE A 17 1.53 2.61 -4.13
C PHE A 17 1.38 3.76 -3.14
N LYS A 18 2.48 4.46 -2.80
CA LYS A 18 2.44 5.64 -1.93
C LYS A 18 1.49 6.70 -2.46
N GLY A 19 1.51 6.95 -3.77
CA GLY A 19 0.64 7.92 -4.43
C GLY A 19 -0.85 7.60 -4.25
N VAL A 20 -1.22 6.32 -4.32
CA VAL A 20 -2.60 5.87 -4.11
C VAL A 20 -3.01 5.94 -2.64
N VAL A 21 -2.13 5.50 -1.73
CA VAL A 21 -2.43 5.43 -0.29
C VAL A 21 -2.53 6.82 0.34
N ILE A 22 -1.61 7.73 -0.01
CA ILE A 22 -1.53 9.06 0.60
C ILE A 22 -2.33 10.10 -0.21
N GLY A 23 -2.52 9.89 -1.51
CA GLY A 23 -3.07 10.84 -2.51
C GLY A 23 -4.04 11.93 -2.03
N GLY A 24 -5.30 11.88 -2.48
CA GLY A 24 -6.22 13.02 -2.33
C GLY A 24 -6.62 13.35 -0.89
N GLY A 25 -6.76 12.33 -0.03
CA GLY A 25 -7.20 12.50 1.37
C GLY A 25 -6.18 13.24 2.22
N TYR A 26 -4.92 12.77 2.21
CA TYR A 26 -3.87 13.28 3.07
C TYR A 26 -3.15 14.52 2.52
N ALA A 27 -3.53 15.01 1.33
CA ALA A 27 -2.89 16.15 0.67
C ALA A 27 -2.94 17.44 1.52
N THR A 28 -3.98 17.62 2.33
CA THR A 28 -4.14 18.80 3.20
C THR A 28 -3.37 18.70 4.52
N GLY A 29 -2.90 17.50 4.89
CA GLY A 29 -2.26 17.21 6.17
C GLY A 29 -3.21 17.22 7.38
N ARG A 30 -4.51 17.44 7.17
CA ARG A 30 -5.51 17.51 8.27
C ARG A 30 -5.57 16.20 9.06
N GLU A 31 -5.61 15.07 8.37
CA GLU A 31 -5.65 13.74 9.01
C GLU A 31 -4.36 13.47 9.79
N LEU A 32 -3.19 13.96 9.33
CA LEU A 32 -1.96 13.86 10.11
C LEU A 32 -2.05 14.67 11.41
N ALA A 33 -2.62 15.87 11.33
CA ALA A 33 -2.85 16.73 12.48
C ALA A 33 -3.88 16.17 13.46
N GLU A 34 -4.87 15.45 12.97
CA GLU A 34 -5.92 14.87 13.80
C GLU A 34 -5.48 13.56 14.45
N PHE A 35 -4.76 12.68 13.74
CA PHE A 35 -4.46 11.34 14.24
C PHE A 35 -3.08 11.21 14.90
N PHE A 36 -2.09 12.01 14.53
CA PHE A 36 -0.72 11.84 15.02
C PHE A 36 -0.30 12.94 16.00
N LEU A 37 -0.62 14.20 15.70
CA LEU A 37 -0.19 15.35 16.50
C LEU A 37 -0.78 15.45 17.94
N PRO A 38 -1.97 14.92 18.29
CA PRO A 38 -2.46 14.96 19.68
C PRO A 38 -1.58 14.22 20.68
N SER A 39 -0.77 13.26 20.21
CA SER A 39 0.18 12.51 21.04
C SER A 39 1.50 13.27 21.29
N GLY A 40 1.59 14.53 20.88
CA GLY A 40 2.79 15.36 20.93
C GLY A 40 3.77 15.06 19.79
N PRO A 41 4.83 15.87 19.59
CA PRO A 41 5.71 15.75 18.42
C PRO A 41 6.39 14.37 18.31
N GLN A 42 6.88 13.83 19.43
CA GLN A 42 7.58 12.55 19.45
C GLN A 42 6.62 11.37 19.29
N GLY A 43 5.45 11.41 19.94
CA GLY A 43 4.40 10.40 19.77
C GLY A 43 3.89 10.37 18.33
N GLY A 44 3.68 11.54 17.73
CA GLY A 44 3.23 11.67 16.36
C GLY A 44 4.24 11.09 15.36
N LEU A 45 5.53 11.37 15.53
CA LEU A 45 6.59 10.78 14.71
C LEU A 45 6.63 9.26 14.82
N TRP A 46 6.56 8.71 16.04
CA TRP A 46 6.53 7.26 16.22
C TRP A 46 5.28 6.62 15.60
N GLY A 47 4.12 7.27 15.72
CA GLY A 47 2.90 6.85 15.05
C GLY A 47 3.06 6.83 13.54
N MET A 48 3.65 7.87 12.94
CA MET A 48 3.88 7.94 11.50
C MET A 48 4.85 6.84 11.03
N VAL A 49 5.91 6.57 11.79
CA VAL A 49 6.84 5.46 11.52
C VAL A 49 6.11 4.12 11.58
N LEU A 50 5.29 3.90 12.61
CA LEU A 50 4.51 2.67 12.74
C LEU A 50 3.54 2.49 11.56
N ALA A 51 2.82 3.54 11.19
CA ALA A 51 1.92 3.53 10.04
C ALA A 51 2.66 3.23 8.73
N MET A 52 3.83 3.85 8.52
CA MET A 52 4.69 3.56 7.38
C MET A 52 5.10 2.09 7.33
N LEU A 53 5.51 1.49 8.46
CA LEU A 53 5.91 0.09 8.53
C LEU A 53 4.75 -0.86 8.22
N ILE A 54 3.57 -0.59 8.78
CA ILE A 54 2.36 -1.40 8.52
C ILE A 54 2.01 -1.35 7.04
N TRP A 55 1.92 -0.16 6.45
CA TRP A 55 1.60 -0.01 5.03
C TRP A 55 2.66 -0.63 4.11
N SER A 56 3.94 -0.53 4.48
CA SER A 56 5.03 -1.19 3.73
C SER A 56 4.91 -2.71 3.77
N ALA A 57 4.60 -3.27 4.94
CA ALA A 57 4.40 -4.72 5.10
C ALA A 57 3.19 -5.21 4.30
N VAL A 58 2.06 -4.49 4.36
CA VAL A 58 0.85 -4.80 3.59
C VAL A 58 1.15 -4.76 2.08
N CYS A 59 1.86 -3.73 1.60
CA CYS A 59 2.27 -3.62 0.21
C CYS A 59 3.15 -4.81 -0.23
N ALA A 60 4.19 -5.11 0.54
CA ALA A 60 5.09 -6.23 0.27
C ALA A 60 4.35 -7.57 0.25
N ALA A 61 3.46 -7.81 1.22
CA ALA A 61 2.63 -9.01 1.28
C ALA A 61 1.69 -9.12 0.08
N THR A 62 1.07 -8.01 -0.34
CA THR A 62 0.17 -7.96 -1.50
C THR A 62 0.90 -8.30 -2.80
N PHE A 63 2.07 -7.70 -3.03
CA PHE A 63 2.88 -8.00 -4.22
C PHE A 63 3.46 -9.41 -4.20
N ALA A 64 3.94 -9.88 -3.04
CA ALA A 64 4.41 -11.25 -2.89
C ALA A 64 3.29 -12.26 -3.18
N PHE A 65 2.09 -12.03 -2.64
CA PHE A 65 0.93 -12.86 -2.89
C PHE A 65 0.57 -12.88 -4.38
N ALA A 66 0.39 -11.71 -5.00
CA ALA A 66 0.08 -11.59 -6.42
C ALA A 66 1.10 -12.32 -7.32
N HIS A 67 2.39 -12.25 -6.96
CA HIS A 67 3.44 -12.93 -7.69
C HIS A 67 3.39 -14.45 -7.52
N LEU A 68 3.18 -14.94 -6.28
CA LEU A 68 3.08 -16.36 -5.97
C LEU A 68 1.87 -17.03 -6.65
N THR A 69 0.74 -16.33 -6.71
CA THR A 69 -0.50 -16.81 -7.34
C THR A 69 -0.57 -16.52 -8.85
N ARG A 70 0.38 -15.73 -9.38
CA ARG A 70 0.39 -15.18 -10.75
C ARG A 70 -0.91 -14.44 -11.10
N SER A 71 -1.50 -13.74 -10.13
CA SER A 71 -2.73 -12.97 -10.30
C SER A 71 -2.41 -11.48 -10.40
N TYR A 72 -2.29 -10.97 -11.62
CA TYR A 72 -1.89 -9.59 -11.91
C TYR A 72 -3.05 -8.66 -12.25
N ASP A 73 -4.25 -9.20 -12.41
CA ASP A 73 -5.50 -8.46 -12.55
C ASP A 73 -6.33 -8.51 -11.27
N TYR A 74 -7.19 -7.51 -11.09
CA TYR A 74 -8.03 -7.36 -9.91
C TYR A 74 -8.89 -8.61 -9.64
N ARG A 75 -9.55 -9.14 -10.66
CA ARG A 75 -10.47 -10.27 -10.52
C ARG A 75 -9.76 -11.53 -10.05
N SER A 76 -8.70 -11.93 -10.75
CA SER A 76 -7.91 -13.11 -10.39
C SER A 76 -7.28 -12.97 -9.01
N PHE A 77 -6.85 -11.75 -8.64
CA PHE A 77 -6.27 -11.48 -7.33
C PHE A 77 -7.29 -11.68 -6.21
N PHE A 78 -8.46 -11.07 -6.33
CA PHE A 78 -9.52 -11.18 -5.32
C PHE A 78 -10.13 -12.58 -5.24
N GLN A 79 -10.25 -13.30 -6.36
CA GLN A 79 -10.62 -14.72 -6.36
C GLN A 79 -9.66 -15.58 -5.54
N LYS A 80 -8.34 -15.30 -5.63
CA LYS A 80 -7.33 -16.02 -4.85
C LYS A 80 -7.27 -15.56 -3.40
N LEU A 81 -7.46 -14.27 -3.14
CA LEU A 81 -7.37 -13.69 -1.80
C LEU A 81 -8.58 -14.06 -0.93
N LEU A 82 -9.80 -13.94 -1.47
CA LEU A 82 -11.06 -14.09 -0.74
C LEU A 82 -11.74 -15.45 -0.94
N GLY A 83 -11.24 -16.26 -1.89
CA GLY A 83 -11.89 -17.52 -2.25
C GLY A 83 -13.33 -17.26 -2.71
N PRO A 84 -14.33 -18.09 -2.32
CA PRO A 84 -15.73 -17.92 -2.72
C PRO A 84 -16.36 -16.56 -2.38
N GLY A 85 -15.83 -15.83 -1.39
CA GLY A 85 -16.33 -14.52 -0.99
C GLY A 85 -16.02 -13.38 -1.97
N TRP A 86 -15.22 -13.64 -3.01
CA TRP A 86 -14.82 -12.63 -4.00
C TRP A 86 -16.00 -11.96 -4.75
N ILE A 87 -17.15 -12.64 -4.83
CA ILE A 87 -18.37 -12.14 -5.50
C ILE A 87 -18.86 -10.83 -4.86
N ALA A 88 -18.58 -10.58 -3.59
CA ALA A 88 -18.95 -9.33 -2.93
C ALA A 88 -18.18 -8.09 -3.42
N PHE A 89 -17.10 -8.30 -4.18
CA PHE A 89 -16.18 -7.27 -4.68
C PHE A 89 -16.20 -7.13 -6.21
N GLU A 90 -17.16 -7.78 -6.89
CA GLU A 90 -17.42 -7.68 -8.34
C GLU A 90 -18.64 -6.80 -8.64
#